data_AF-A0A836RUW5-F1
#
_entry.id   AF-A0A836RUW5-F1
#
_cell.length_a   1.000
_cell.length_b   1.000
_cell.length_c   1.000
_cell.angle_alpha   90.00
_cell.angle_beta   90.00
_cell.angle_gamma   90.00
#
_symmetry.space_group_name_H-M   'P 1'
#
loop_
_entity.id
_entity.type
_entity.pdbx_description
1 polymer ?
#
loop_
_entity_poly.entity_id
_entity_poly.type
_entity_poly.pdbx_seq_one_letter_code
_entity_poly.pdbx_strand_id
1 'polypeptide(L)'
;MSDEKLVTVSVIKADIGSIAGHHKVHPDTMAAAASVLAEAKRKGLIIDYYVTHVGDDLELIMTHRKGVDNPDIHGLAWDAFKRAAEVAKELGLYAAGQDLLSDAFSGNVRGLGPGVAEMEFEERPSEPIVVFMADKTEPGAFNFPIFKIFADP
;
A
#
# COMPACT_ATOMS: atom_id res chain seq x y z
N MET A 1 14.26 5.94 24.77
CA MET A 1 14.90 7.00 23.96
C MET A 1 15.51 6.45 22.65
N SER A 2 15.42 5.15 22.35
CA SER A 2 15.88 4.53 21.09
C SER A 2 14.85 4.64 19.96
N ASP A 3 13.56 4.58 20.27
CA ASP A 3 12.50 4.38 19.26
C ASP A 3 12.16 5.64 18.45
N GLU A 4 12.58 6.83 18.89
CA GLU A 4 12.42 8.07 18.10
C GLU A 4 13.32 8.11 16.86
N LYS A 5 14.30 7.21 16.75
CA LYS A 5 15.22 7.16 15.60
C LYS A 5 14.77 6.22 14.49
N LEU A 6 13.95 5.22 14.79
CA LEU A 6 13.50 4.25 13.81
C LEU A 6 12.32 4.78 13.02
N VAL A 7 12.41 4.64 11.70
CA VAL A 7 11.34 4.92 10.76
C VAL A 7 11.02 3.64 9.99
N THR A 8 9.74 3.42 9.76
CA THR A 8 9.23 2.35 8.92
C THR A 8 8.66 2.95 7.66
N VAL A 9 9.03 2.38 6.51
CA VAL A 9 8.38 2.63 5.23
C VAL A 9 7.56 1.39 4.90
N SER A 10 6.26 1.57 4.71
CA SER A 10 5.32 0.49 4.36
C SER A 10 4.63 0.80 3.05
N VAL A 11 4.75 -0.11 2.10
CA VAL A 11 4.02 -0.09 0.82
C VAL A 11 3.00 -1.22 0.88
N ILE A 12 1.73 -0.85 0.96
CA ILE A 12 0.62 -1.80 1.00
C ILE A 12 -0.28 -1.53 -0.20
N LYS A 13 -0.63 -2.58 -0.93
CA LYS A 13 -1.31 -2.48 -2.24
C LYS A 13 -2.46 -3.47 -2.38
N ALA A 14 -3.47 -3.11 -3.16
CA ALA A 14 -4.58 -4.00 -3.51
C ALA A 14 -5.31 -3.53 -4.78
N ASP A 15 -5.83 -4.48 -5.57
CA ASP A 15 -6.85 -4.21 -6.59
C ASP A 15 -8.23 -4.10 -5.91
N ILE A 16 -8.81 -2.91 -5.97
CA ILE A 16 -10.13 -2.59 -5.40
C ILE A 16 -11.19 -2.31 -6.47
N GLY A 17 -10.87 -2.57 -7.74
CA GLY A 17 -11.72 -2.33 -8.90
C GLY A 17 -11.21 -1.24 -9.84
N SER A 18 -11.52 -1.38 -11.13
CA SER A 18 -10.88 -0.62 -12.20
C SER A 18 -11.83 -0.24 -13.34
N ILE A 19 -11.43 0.78 -14.11
CA ILE A 19 -12.20 1.32 -15.24
C ILE A 19 -11.99 0.42 -16.47
N ALA A 20 -13.10 -0.02 -17.07
CA ALA A 20 -13.13 -0.75 -18.35
C ALA A 20 -12.37 -2.10 -18.35
N GLY A 21 -12.46 -2.84 -17.24
CA GLY A 21 -11.71 -4.07 -17.01
C GLY A 21 -10.41 -3.79 -16.25
N HIS A 22 -9.53 -4.78 -16.22
CA HIS A 22 -8.21 -4.76 -15.58
C HIS A 22 -7.19 -3.80 -16.23
N HIS A 23 -7.54 -2.52 -16.27
CA HIS A 23 -6.83 -1.51 -17.03
C HIS A 23 -6.26 -0.41 -16.14
N LYS A 24 -7.10 0.26 -15.36
CA LYS A 24 -6.66 1.41 -14.56
C LYS A 24 -7.54 1.70 -13.35
N VAL A 25 -6.91 2.05 -12.23
CA VAL A 25 -7.60 2.61 -11.05
C VAL A 25 -8.32 3.92 -11.39
N HIS A 26 -9.53 4.11 -10.85
CA HIS A 26 -10.29 5.35 -11.00
C HIS A 26 -9.80 6.45 -10.02
N PRO A 27 -9.65 7.72 -10.43
CA PRO A 27 -9.20 8.79 -9.54
C PRO A 27 -9.99 8.93 -8.23
N ASP A 28 -11.31 8.76 -8.29
CA ASP A 28 -12.16 8.88 -7.09
C ASP A 28 -11.89 7.80 -6.03
N THR A 29 -11.48 6.58 -6.44
CA THR A 29 -11.11 5.53 -5.47
C THR A 29 -9.77 5.86 -4.81
N MET A 30 -8.82 6.45 -5.54
CA MET A 30 -7.58 7.00 -4.96
C MET A 30 -7.88 8.15 -3.98
N ALA A 31 -8.78 9.07 -4.34
CA ALA A 31 -9.18 10.17 -3.48
C ALA A 31 -9.83 9.66 -2.18
N ALA A 32 -10.64 8.61 -2.26
CA ALA A 32 -11.26 7.96 -1.13
C ALA A 32 -10.21 7.37 -0.16
N ALA A 33 -9.22 6.64 -0.68
CA ALA A 33 -8.11 6.11 0.12
C ALA A 33 -7.23 7.23 0.72
N ALA A 34 -6.89 8.25 -0.08
CA ALA A 34 -6.11 9.40 0.37
C ALA A 34 -6.80 10.15 1.52
N SER A 35 -8.13 10.26 1.52
CA SER A 35 -8.89 10.87 2.62
C SER A 35 -8.70 10.11 3.95
N VAL A 36 -8.68 8.77 3.91
CA VAL A 36 -8.45 7.92 5.10
C VAL A 36 -7.03 8.13 5.64
N LEU A 37 -6.02 8.12 4.76
CA LEU A 37 -4.63 8.35 5.15
C LEU A 37 -4.40 9.79 5.63
N ALA A 38 -5.07 10.78 5.05
CA ALA A 38 -5.03 12.17 5.51
C ALA A 38 -5.51 12.30 6.96
N GLU A 39 -6.57 11.59 7.33
CA GLU A 39 -7.05 11.57 8.70
C GLU A 39 -6.07 10.87 9.65
N ALA A 40 -5.50 9.75 9.24
CA ALA A 40 -4.48 9.05 10.02
C ALA A 40 -3.23 9.91 10.26
N LYS A 41 -2.79 10.67 9.24
CA LYS A 41 -1.70 11.66 9.37
C LYS A 41 -2.08 12.76 10.37
N ARG A 42 -3.29 13.33 10.28
CA ARG A 42 -3.78 14.33 11.25
C ARG A 42 -3.82 13.81 12.68
N LYS A 43 -4.17 12.53 12.87
CA LYS A 43 -4.21 11.85 14.19
C LYS A 43 -2.83 11.42 14.69
N GLY A 44 -1.78 11.55 13.87
CA GLY A 44 -0.41 11.14 14.22
C GLY A 44 -0.19 9.63 14.21
N LEU A 45 -1.07 8.85 13.57
CA LEU A 45 -0.87 7.40 13.41
C LEU A 45 0.27 7.11 12.42
N ILE A 46 0.35 7.90 11.36
CA ILE A 46 1.42 7.89 10.35
C ILE A 46 2.08 9.28 10.28
N ILE A 47 3.33 9.32 9.85
CA ILE A 47 4.10 10.56 9.64
C ILE A 47 3.67 11.21 8.31
N ASP A 48 3.74 10.45 7.22
CA ASP A 48 3.36 10.91 5.89
C ASP A 48 2.89 9.76 5.00
N TYR A 49 2.32 10.10 3.84
CA TYR A 49 1.87 9.13 2.86
C TYR A 49 1.92 9.67 1.42
N TYR A 50 1.88 8.74 0.47
CA TYR A 50 1.65 8.99 -0.95
C TYR A 50 0.72 7.91 -1.51
N VAL A 51 -0.31 8.32 -2.27
CA VAL A 51 -1.26 7.40 -2.92
C VAL A 51 -1.06 7.47 -4.42
N THR A 52 -0.91 6.32 -5.06
CA THR A 52 -0.77 6.21 -6.51
C THR A 52 -1.34 4.88 -6.99
N HIS A 53 -1.12 4.56 -8.26
CA HIS A 53 -1.47 3.26 -8.81
C HIS A 53 -0.47 2.82 -9.89
N VAL A 54 -0.44 1.54 -10.19
CA VAL A 54 0.13 0.96 -11.40
C VAL A 54 -0.92 0.03 -11.99
N GLY A 55 -1.36 0.28 -13.22
CA GLY A 55 -2.53 -0.44 -13.76
C GLY A 55 -3.75 -0.30 -12.85
N ASP A 56 -4.39 -1.42 -12.52
CA ASP A 56 -5.56 -1.55 -11.62
C ASP A 56 -5.20 -1.72 -10.12
N ASP A 57 -3.92 -1.73 -9.78
CA ASP A 57 -3.47 -1.82 -8.39
C ASP A 57 -3.37 -0.45 -7.71
N LEU A 58 -4.09 -0.27 -6.60
CA LEU A 58 -4.00 0.92 -5.75
C LEU A 58 -2.86 0.75 -4.74
N GLU A 59 -2.01 1.78 -4.65
CA GLU A 59 -0.76 1.76 -3.90
C GLU A 59 -0.80 2.77 -2.75
N LEU A 60 -0.60 2.29 -1.52
CA LEU A 60 -0.51 3.12 -0.31
C LEU A 60 0.92 3.08 0.21
N ILE A 61 1.68 4.16 -0.02
CA ILE A 61 3.02 4.33 0.52
C ILE A 61 2.90 5.15 1.80
N MET A 62 3.31 4.60 2.94
CA MET A 62 3.18 5.21 4.25
C MET A 62 4.52 5.23 4.99
N THR A 63 4.75 6.27 5.76
CA THR A 63 5.88 6.34 6.71
C THR A 63 5.36 6.49 8.14
N HIS A 64 5.95 5.76 9.08
CA HIS A 64 5.51 5.75 10.49
C HIS A 64 6.62 5.25 11.42
N ARG A 65 6.34 5.17 12.74
CA ARG A 65 7.28 4.68 13.78
C ARG A 65 6.69 3.51 14.56
N LYS A 66 6.07 2.58 13.86
CA LYS A 66 5.26 1.50 14.47
C LYS A 66 5.85 0.10 14.27
N GLY A 67 6.98 0.00 13.55
CA GLY A 67 7.57 -1.26 13.14
C GLY A 67 6.85 -1.91 11.96
N VAL A 68 7.48 -2.94 11.40
CA VAL A 68 6.90 -3.82 10.38
C VAL A 68 5.80 -4.69 10.97
N ASP A 69 4.87 -5.18 10.13
CA ASP A 69 3.77 -6.05 10.56
C ASP A 69 2.86 -5.45 11.66
N ASN A 70 2.78 -4.11 11.73
CA ASN A 70 2.02 -3.43 12.77
C ASN A 70 0.50 -3.46 12.51
N PRO A 71 -0.33 -3.99 13.43
CA PRO A 71 -1.77 -4.12 13.19
C PRO A 71 -2.51 -2.80 12.93
N ASP A 72 -2.09 -1.69 13.54
CA ASP A 72 -2.73 -0.39 13.33
C ASP A 72 -2.50 0.11 11.90
N ILE A 73 -1.31 -0.11 11.35
CA ILE A 73 -0.92 0.31 9.99
C ILE A 73 -1.61 -0.55 8.93
N HIS A 74 -1.60 -1.87 9.13
CA HIS A 74 -2.30 -2.79 8.25
C HIS A 74 -3.83 -2.59 8.31
N GLY A 75 -4.38 -2.29 9.51
CA GLY A 75 -5.79 -1.95 9.68
C GLY A 75 -6.15 -0.65 8.98
N LEU A 76 -5.27 0.38 9.06
CA LEU A 76 -5.43 1.62 8.32
C LEU A 76 -5.49 1.40 6.81
N ALA A 77 -4.55 0.61 6.26
CA ALA A 77 -4.56 0.28 4.84
C ALA A 77 -5.83 -0.47 4.43
N TRP A 78 -6.25 -1.45 5.25
CA TRP A 78 -7.49 -2.19 5.03
C TRP A 78 -8.74 -1.29 5.00
N ASP A 79 -8.84 -0.34 5.92
CA ASP A 79 -9.94 0.62 5.95
C ASP A 79 -9.90 1.57 4.75
N ALA A 80 -8.71 1.99 4.31
CA ALA A 80 -8.54 2.78 3.09
C ALA A 80 -9.01 2.01 1.83
N PHE A 81 -8.64 0.73 1.71
CA PHE A 81 -9.09 -0.12 0.60
C PHE A 81 -10.60 -0.39 0.62
N LYS A 82 -11.19 -0.65 1.79
CA LYS A 82 -12.66 -0.80 1.90
C LYS A 82 -13.37 0.47 1.45
N ARG A 83 -12.89 1.64 1.87
CA ARG A 83 -13.48 2.93 1.46
C ARG A 83 -13.33 3.18 -0.05
N ALA A 84 -12.19 2.80 -0.63
CA ALA A 84 -11.98 2.85 -2.08
C ALA A 84 -12.89 1.87 -2.84
N ALA A 85 -13.08 0.66 -2.32
CA ALA A 85 -13.95 -0.37 -2.90
C ALA A 85 -15.45 0.01 -2.83
N GLU A 86 -15.89 0.71 -1.78
CA GLU A 86 -17.23 1.30 -1.72
C GLU A 86 -17.47 2.27 -2.89
N VAL A 87 -16.52 3.19 -3.13
CA VAL A 87 -16.58 4.11 -4.28
C VAL A 87 -16.53 3.36 -5.61
N ALA A 88 -15.69 2.33 -5.72
CA ALA A 88 -15.61 1.49 -6.92
C ALA A 88 -16.96 0.84 -7.23
N LYS A 89 -17.67 0.35 -6.20
CA LYS A 89 -19.00 -0.25 -6.32
C LYS A 89 -20.06 0.77 -6.72
N GLU A 90 -20.05 1.96 -6.12
CA GLU A 90 -20.97 3.06 -6.46
C GLU A 90 -20.83 3.50 -7.92
N LEU A 91 -19.60 3.52 -8.43
CA LEU A 91 -19.28 3.87 -9.81
C LEU A 91 -19.48 2.70 -10.80
N GLY A 92 -19.80 1.50 -10.32
CA GLY A 92 -19.97 0.31 -11.16
C GLY A 92 -18.68 -0.14 -11.85
N LEU A 93 -17.53 0.04 -11.19
CA LEU A 93 -16.24 -0.37 -11.74
C LEU A 93 -16.14 -1.90 -11.86
N TYR A 94 -15.31 -2.34 -12.80
CA TYR A 94 -15.05 -3.76 -12.99
C TYR A 94 -14.30 -4.31 -11.78
N ALA A 95 -14.70 -5.50 -11.33
CA ALA A 95 -14.09 -6.21 -10.20
C ALA A 95 -13.97 -5.38 -8.89
N ALA A 96 -15.01 -4.59 -8.55
CA ALA A 96 -15.03 -3.81 -7.32
C ALA A 96 -14.77 -4.69 -6.07
N GLY A 97 -13.70 -4.37 -5.34
CA GLY A 97 -13.27 -5.10 -4.14
C GLY A 97 -12.55 -6.44 -4.38
N GLN A 98 -11.95 -6.64 -5.56
CA GLN A 98 -11.35 -7.92 -5.97
C GLN A 98 -10.42 -8.55 -4.92
N ASP A 99 -9.46 -7.80 -4.40
CA ASP A 99 -8.45 -8.32 -3.47
C ASP A 99 -8.91 -8.29 -2.01
N LEU A 100 -10.16 -7.92 -1.73
CA LEU A 100 -10.72 -7.98 -0.37
C LEU A 100 -11.34 -9.36 -0.12
N LEU A 101 -10.48 -10.38 0.02
CA LEU A 101 -10.88 -11.79 0.07
C LEU A 101 -11.55 -12.23 1.39
N SER A 102 -11.70 -11.31 2.34
CA SER A 102 -12.31 -11.55 3.66
C SER A 102 -13.17 -10.37 4.05
N ASP A 103 -14.30 -10.63 4.70
CA ASP A 103 -15.17 -9.60 5.27
C ASP A 103 -14.57 -8.97 6.55
N ALA A 104 -13.62 -9.66 7.20
CA ALA A 104 -13.04 -9.26 8.48
C ALA A 104 -11.51 -9.19 8.41
N PHE A 105 -10.96 -8.11 8.99
CA PHE A 105 -9.53 -7.92 9.18
C PHE A 105 -9.02 -8.80 10.33
N SER A 106 -7.93 -9.55 10.11
CA SER A 106 -7.37 -10.52 11.07
C SER A 106 -6.04 -10.08 11.69
N GLY A 107 -5.81 -8.77 11.83
CA GLY A 107 -4.63 -8.21 12.50
C GLY A 107 -3.47 -7.86 11.57
N ASN A 108 -3.37 -8.49 10.39
CA ASN A 108 -2.53 -8.02 9.28
C ASN A 108 -3.23 -8.35 7.94
N VAL A 109 -2.78 -7.72 6.85
CA VAL A 109 -3.34 -7.95 5.51
C VAL A 109 -2.72 -9.14 4.76
N ARG A 110 -1.66 -9.77 5.29
CA ARG A 110 -1.01 -10.91 4.61
C ARG A 110 -1.98 -12.07 4.55
N GLY A 111 -2.22 -12.60 3.35
CA GLY A 111 -3.19 -13.67 3.13
C GLY A 111 -4.66 -13.22 3.08
N LEU A 112 -4.94 -11.92 3.22
CA LEU A 112 -6.28 -11.35 2.98
C LEU A 112 -6.47 -10.83 1.55
N GLY A 113 -5.42 -10.92 0.72
CA GLY A 113 -5.37 -10.41 -0.66
C GLY A 113 -4.32 -9.31 -0.87
N PRO A 114 -4.29 -8.24 -0.05
CA PRO A 114 -3.34 -7.15 -0.26
C PRO A 114 -1.86 -7.57 -0.19
N GLY A 115 -1.06 -6.99 -1.07
CA GLY A 115 0.40 -7.12 -1.08
C GLY A 115 1.06 -6.16 -0.09
N VAL A 116 2.21 -6.56 0.47
CA VAL A 116 2.94 -5.79 1.49
C VAL A 116 4.45 -5.87 1.24
N ALA A 117 5.12 -4.72 1.27
CA ALA A 117 6.57 -4.59 1.36
C ALA A 117 6.93 -3.51 2.37
N GLU A 118 7.69 -3.87 3.41
CA GLU A 118 8.00 -2.97 4.53
C GLU A 118 9.43 -3.13 5.00
N MET A 119 10.01 -2.04 5.50
CA MET A 119 11.31 -2.06 6.15
C MET A 119 11.37 -1.00 7.26
N GLU A 120 11.95 -1.39 8.40
CA GLU A 120 12.26 -0.49 9.52
C GLU A 120 13.76 -0.29 9.63
N PHE A 121 14.19 0.95 9.80
CA PHE A 121 15.61 1.32 9.84
C PHE A 121 15.84 2.65 10.59
N GLU A 122 17.08 2.90 11.00
CA GLU A 122 17.51 4.23 11.46
C GLU A 122 17.79 5.11 10.24
N GLU A 123 17.08 6.24 10.13
CA GLU A 123 17.22 7.16 9.00
C GLU A 123 18.64 7.73 8.92
N ARG A 124 19.29 7.63 7.75
CA ARG A 124 20.61 8.22 7.50
C ARG A 124 20.53 9.75 7.45
N PRO A 125 21.67 10.48 7.48
CA PRO A 125 21.67 11.94 7.29
C PRO A 125 20.99 12.40 5.99
N SER A 126 20.95 11.53 4.97
CA SER A 126 20.13 11.66 3.77
C SER A 126 19.65 10.27 3.39
N GLU A 127 18.35 10.09 3.27
CA GLU A 127 17.72 8.78 3.03
C GLU A 127 16.99 8.71 1.68
N PRO A 128 17.70 8.55 0.56
CA PRO A 128 17.05 8.32 -0.74
C PRO A 128 16.50 6.89 -0.82
N ILE A 129 15.21 6.77 -1.15
CA ILE A 129 14.53 5.50 -1.39
C ILE A 129 13.88 5.46 -2.77
N VAL A 130 13.71 4.27 -3.32
CA VAL A 130 12.98 4.02 -4.57
C VAL A 130 11.96 2.92 -4.33
N VAL A 131 10.69 3.19 -4.65
CA VAL A 131 9.60 2.22 -4.56
C VAL A 131 9.25 1.75 -5.96
N PHE A 132 9.33 0.44 -6.20
CA PHE A 132 8.88 -0.19 -7.44
C PHE A 132 7.54 -0.87 -7.22
N MET A 133 6.59 -0.61 -8.11
CA MET A 133 5.25 -1.19 -8.13
C MET A 133 5.05 -1.76 -9.54
N ALA A 134 4.47 -2.95 -9.64
CA ALA A 134 4.23 -3.61 -10.93
C ALA A 134 2.85 -4.26 -10.97
N ASP A 135 2.23 -4.21 -12.14
CA ASP A 135 0.95 -4.85 -12.46
C ASP A 135 1.15 -5.92 -13.56
N LYS A 136 0.26 -6.91 -13.59
CA LYS A 136 0.23 -8.04 -14.55
C LYS A 136 1.48 -8.92 -14.54
N THR A 137 2.08 -9.06 -13.36
CA THR A 137 3.21 -9.94 -13.11
C THR A 137 3.17 -10.48 -11.68
N GLU A 138 4.07 -11.38 -11.35
CA GLU A 138 4.21 -11.95 -10.00
C GLU A 138 5.46 -11.41 -9.27
N PRO A 139 5.60 -11.60 -7.94
CA PRO A 139 6.75 -11.11 -7.17
C PRO A 139 8.11 -11.56 -7.74
N GLY A 140 8.17 -12.75 -8.34
CA GLY A 140 9.37 -13.30 -8.97
C GLY A 140 9.93 -12.46 -10.12
N ALA A 141 9.14 -11.55 -10.70
CA ALA A 141 9.63 -10.61 -11.73
C ALA A 141 10.72 -9.67 -11.24
N PHE A 142 10.81 -9.45 -9.92
CA PHE A 142 11.89 -8.67 -9.32
C PHE A 142 13.16 -9.47 -9.06
N ASN A 143 13.17 -10.80 -9.20
CA ASN A 143 14.35 -11.62 -8.93
C ASN A 143 15.55 -11.20 -9.79
N PHE A 144 15.35 -11.06 -11.11
CA PHE A 144 16.43 -10.69 -12.02
C PHE A 144 16.88 -9.22 -11.87
N PRO A 145 15.97 -8.21 -11.78
CA PRO A 145 16.35 -6.84 -11.45
C PRO A 145 17.13 -6.71 -10.14
N ILE A 146 16.67 -7.36 -9.06
CA ILE A 146 17.35 -7.32 -7.75
C ILE A 146 18.74 -7.95 -7.83
N PHE A 147 18.86 -9.12 -8.49
CA PHE A 147 20.17 -9.74 -8.73
C PHE A 147 21.12 -8.77 -9.44
N LYS A 148 20.67 -8.10 -10.50
CA LYS A 148 21.50 -7.14 -11.23
C LYS A 148 21.91 -5.94 -10.37
N ILE A 149 20.99 -5.38 -9.59
CA ILE A 149 21.28 -4.22 -8.73
C ILE A 149 22.35 -4.54 -7.68
N PHE A 150 22.33 -5.74 -7.10
CA PHE A 150 23.15 -6.06 -5.93
C PHE A 150 24.30 -7.04 -6.20
N ALA A 151 24.38 -7.67 -7.38
CA ALA A 151 25.35 -8.73 -7.65
C ALA A 151 25.95 -8.76 -9.08
N ASP A 152 25.52 -7.89 -10.00
CA ASP A 152 26.05 -7.81 -11.38
C ASP A 152 26.88 -6.52 -11.56
N PRO A 153 28.22 -6.61 -11.72
CA PRO A 153 29.14 -5.47 -11.71
C PRO A 153 29.18 -4.64 -13.01
#